data_AF-A0A5N7UCU3-F1
#
_entry.id   AF-A0A5N7UCU3-F1
#
_cell.length_a   1.000
_cell.length_b   1.000
_cell.length_c   1.000
_cell.angle_alpha   90.00
_cell.angle_beta   90.00
_cell.angle_gamma   90.00
#
_symmetry.space_group_name_H-M   'P 1'
#
loop_
_entity.id
_entity.type
_entity.pdbx_description
1 polymer ?
#
loop_
_entity_poly.entity_id
_entity_poly.type
_entity_poly.pdbx_seq_one_letter_code
_entity_poly.pdbx_strand_id
1 'polypeptide(L)'
;MKKIFIFFVISLLFTACGEDCYNPPQPIVFEFVNSNDENLITNGSLASYSIVEENQTGVQLTKTSDDKIILENVGAYNDTKNYKFSSNLKVFDFSIQSSEFKGGCDGYQINKITFTGVKIDVTDEKGYYKIIFQ
;
A
#
# COMPACT_ATOMS: atom_id res chain seq x y z
N MET A 1 -57.75 16.75 -29.36
CA MET A 1 -57.58 15.91 -28.16
C MET A 1 -56.10 15.62 -27.98
N LYS A 2 -55.51 16.24 -26.95
CA LYS A 2 -54.12 16.02 -26.48
C LYS A 2 -54.06 14.66 -25.75
N LYS A 3 -52.90 13.97 -25.77
CA LYS A 3 -52.40 12.95 -24.81
C LYS A 3 -51.77 11.69 -25.45
N ILE A 4 -50.81 11.83 -26.38
CA ILE A 4 -49.99 10.67 -26.81
C ILE A 4 -48.47 10.89 -26.66
N PHE A 5 -48.02 12.02 -26.12
CA PHE A 5 -46.59 12.38 -26.10
C PHE A 5 -45.84 12.13 -24.77
N ILE A 6 -46.29 11.18 -23.93
CA ILE A 6 -45.71 10.97 -22.58
C ILE A 6 -45.11 9.56 -22.38
N PHE A 7 -45.09 8.70 -23.40
CA PHE A 7 -44.61 7.31 -23.20
C PHE A 7 -43.13 7.06 -23.51
N PHE A 8 -42.39 8.04 -24.04
CA PHE A 8 -41.00 7.85 -24.47
C PHE A 8 -39.92 8.41 -23.52
N VAL A 9 -40.33 9.02 -22.39
CA VAL A 9 -39.39 9.71 -21.48
C VAL A 9 -38.98 8.83 -20.28
N ILE A 10 -39.68 7.73 -20.02
CA ILE A 10 -39.44 6.88 -18.83
C ILE A 10 -38.43 5.76 -19.08
N SER A 11 -38.12 5.42 -20.35
CA SER A 11 -37.17 4.35 -20.69
C SER A 11 -35.69 4.74 -20.61
N LEU A 12 -35.36 6.00 -20.25
CA LEU A 12 -33.98 6.53 -20.25
C LEU A 12 -33.35 6.70 -18.86
N LEU A 13 -34.02 6.28 -17.78
CA LEU A 13 -33.53 6.50 -16.41
C LEU A 13 -32.77 5.31 -15.78
N PHE A 14 -32.49 4.24 -16.53
CA PHE A 14 -31.83 3.04 -15.99
C PHE A 14 -30.49 2.68 -16.62
N THR A 15 -29.85 3.58 -17.37
CA THR A 15 -28.39 3.48 -17.60
C THR A 15 -27.67 4.23 -16.50
N ALA A 16 -27.88 3.82 -15.25
CA ALA A 16 -26.85 4.05 -14.23
C ALA A 16 -25.70 3.11 -14.62
N CYS A 17 -24.85 3.58 -15.53
CA CYS A 17 -23.49 3.09 -15.58
C CYS A 17 -22.92 3.38 -14.20
N GLY A 18 -22.98 2.41 -13.29
CA GLY A 18 -21.99 2.36 -12.23
C GLY A 18 -20.68 2.28 -12.98
N GLU A 19 -19.93 3.38 -13.01
CA GLU A 19 -18.58 3.34 -13.55
C GLU A 19 -17.89 2.18 -12.82
N ASP A 20 -17.24 1.28 -13.56
CA ASP A 20 -16.30 0.30 -13.01
C ASP A 20 -15.16 1.11 -12.36
N CYS A 21 -15.42 1.68 -11.18
CA CYS A 21 -14.54 2.59 -10.50
C CYS A 21 -13.83 1.82 -9.40
N TYR A 22 -12.50 1.82 -9.47
CA TYR A 22 -11.63 1.09 -8.56
C TYR A 22 -10.68 2.05 -7.83
N ASN A 23 -10.63 1.93 -6.51
CA ASN A 23 -9.71 2.66 -5.63
C ASN A 23 -8.56 1.73 -5.21
N PRO A 24 -7.34 1.90 -5.74
CA PRO A 24 -6.18 1.14 -5.27
C PRO A 24 -5.85 1.49 -3.81
N PRO A 25 -5.21 0.56 -3.07
CA PRO A 25 -4.68 0.86 -1.74
C PRO A 25 -3.75 2.07 -1.77
N GLN A 26 -3.69 2.78 -0.64
CA GLN A 26 -2.69 3.82 -0.45
C GLN A 26 -1.27 3.23 -0.58
N PRO A 27 -0.33 3.92 -1.23
CA PRO A 27 1.04 3.47 -1.31
C PRO A 27 1.68 3.32 0.08
N ILE A 28 2.48 2.28 0.25
CA ILE A 28 3.33 2.11 1.44
C ILE A 28 4.73 2.55 1.08
N VAL A 29 5.26 3.50 1.86
CA VAL A 29 6.58 4.11 1.65
C VAL A 29 7.44 3.87 2.88
N PHE A 30 8.60 3.25 2.70
CA PHE A 30 9.59 3.02 3.75
C PHE A 30 10.77 3.97 3.59
N GLU A 31 11.15 4.62 4.68
CA GLU A 31 12.43 5.33 4.82
C GLU A 31 13.29 4.60 5.85
N PHE A 32 14.53 4.28 5.49
CA PHE A 32 15.45 3.56 6.37
C PHE A 32 16.51 4.52 6.91
N VAL A 33 16.56 4.70 8.23
CA VAL A 33 17.52 5.59 8.89
C VAL A 33 18.30 4.90 9.99
N ASN A 34 19.46 5.43 10.36
CA ASN A 34 20.18 5.04 11.58
C ASN A 34 19.70 5.83 12.81
N SER A 35 20.30 5.58 13.97
CA SER A 35 20.01 6.29 15.23
C SER A 35 20.29 7.80 15.19
N ASN A 36 21.04 8.29 14.19
CA ASN A 36 21.35 9.71 14.00
C ASN A 36 20.43 10.37 12.94
N ASP A 37 19.38 9.66 12.51
CA ASP A 37 18.45 10.10 11.47
C ASP A 37 19.05 10.21 10.05
N GLU A 38 20.19 9.57 9.80
CA GLU A 38 20.81 9.56 8.47
C GLU A 38 20.19 8.47 7.59
N ASN A 39 19.76 8.83 6.37
CA ASN A 39 19.21 7.88 5.41
C ASN A 39 20.28 6.85 4.98
N LEU A 40 19.98 5.58 5.25
CA LEU A 40 20.88 4.45 5.04
C LEU A 40 21.08 4.10 3.57
N ILE A 41 20.12 4.44 2.70
CA ILE A 41 20.25 4.26 1.25
C ILE A 41 21.15 5.36 0.69
N THR A 42 20.91 6.62 1.08
CA THR A 42 21.70 7.77 0.63
C THR A 42 23.17 7.65 1.02
N ASN A 43 23.47 7.18 2.23
CA ASN A 43 24.86 7.02 2.68
C ASN A 43 25.52 5.71 2.19
N GLY A 44 24.81 4.88 1.43
CA GLY A 44 25.31 3.63 0.86
C GLY A 44 25.41 2.44 1.82
N SER A 45 25.01 2.59 3.09
CA SER A 45 25.05 1.50 4.06
C SER A 45 24.04 0.39 3.73
N LEU A 46 22.84 0.77 3.28
CA LEU A 46 21.79 -0.15 2.84
C LEU A 46 21.88 -0.36 1.32
N ALA A 47 22.93 -1.07 0.89
CA ALA A 47 23.25 -1.27 -0.52
C ALA A 47 22.39 -2.35 -1.19
N SER A 48 21.93 -3.36 -0.45
CA SER A 48 21.14 -4.47 -0.99
C SER A 48 20.00 -4.83 -0.07
N TYR A 49 18.78 -4.88 -0.59
CA TYR A 49 17.59 -5.23 0.16
C TYR A 49 16.52 -5.85 -0.74
N SER A 50 15.63 -6.62 -0.14
CA SER A 50 14.46 -7.21 -0.78
C SER A 50 13.31 -7.37 0.21
N ILE A 51 12.10 -7.44 -0.33
CA ILE A 51 10.89 -7.77 0.42
C ILE A 51 10.23 -8.95 -0.27
N VAL A 52 9.82 -9.94 0.51
CA VAL A 52 9.14 -11.14 0.01
C VAL A 52 7.81 -11.30 0.73
N GLU A 53 6.73 -11.41 -0.04
CA GLU A 53 5.42 -11.82 0.46
C GLU A 53 5.42 -13.34 0.73
N GLU A 54 4.76 -13.77 1.80
CA GLU A 54 4.61 -15.19 2.14
C GLU A 54 4.15 -16.01 0.92
N ASN A 55 4.88 -17.09 0.63
CA ASN A 55 4.62 -18.02 -0.48
C ASN A 55 4.77 -17.43 -1.91
N GLN A 56 5.48 -16.30 -2.09
CA GLN A 56 5.71 -15.69 -3.41
C GLN A 56 7.19 -15.37 -3.71
N THR A 57 7.46 -14.93 -4.95
CA THR A 57 8.80 -14.68 -5.50
C THR A 57 9.42 -13.33 -5.10
N GLY A 58 8.63 -12.34 -4.66
CA GLY A 58 9.13 -11.04 -4.20
C GLY A 58 8.14 -9.89 -4.44
N VAL A 59 8.24 -8.84 -3.64
CA VAL A 59 7.52 -7.56 -3.83
C VAL A 59 8.36 -6.64 -4.70
N GLN A 60 7.74 -6.01 -5.71
CA GLN A 60 8.42 -4.99 -6.51
C GLN A 60 8.61 -3.72 -5.68
N LEU A 61 9.80 -3.13 -5.76
CA LEU A 61 10.19 -1.95 -5.01
C LEU A 61 10.59 -0.82 -5.97
N THR A 62 10.08 0.38 -5.72
CA THR A 62 10.47 1.59 -6.46
C THR A 62 11.20 2.54 -5.53
N LYS A 63 12.41 2.95 -5.92
CA LYS A 63 13.17 3.97 -5.18
C LYS A 63 12.76 5.37 -5.63
N THR A 64 12.40 6.24 -4.69
CA THR A 64 12.08 7.65 -4.93
C THR A 64 13.35 8.51 -5.06
N SER A 65 13.20 9.76 -5.51
CA SER A 65 14.32 10.71 -5.63
C SER A 65 14.94 11.13 -4.30
N ASP A 66 14.20 10.98 -3.20
CA ASP A 66 14.64 11.21 -1.82
C ASP A 66 15.05 9.91 -1.11
N ASP A 67 15.41 8.86 -1.88
CA ASP A 67 15.92 7.58 -1.39
C ASP A 67 15.00 6.87 -0.38
N LYS A 68 13.69 6.95 -0.61
CA LYS A 68 12.66 6.13 0.05
C LYS A 68 12.22 5.00 -0.87
N ILE A 69 11.56 3.99 -0.30
CA ILE A 69 11.15 2.78 -1.02
C ILE A 69 9.63 2.65 -1.01
N ILE A 70 9.03 2.68 -2.18
CA ILE A 70 7.62 2.35 -2.39
C ILE A 70 7.49 0.84 -2.57
N LEU A 71 6.58 0.23 -1.83
CA LEU A 71 6.17 -1.16 -2.02
C LEU A 71 5.04 -1.20 -3.05
N GLU A 72 5.29 -1.79 -4.21
CA GLU A 72 4.33 -1.83 -5.31
C GLU A 72 3.34 -2.99 -5.15
N ASN A 73 2.08 -2.74 -5.54
CA ASN A 73 1.02 -3.74 -5.61
C ASN A 73 0.73 -4.50 -4.29
N VAL A 74 0.99 -3.89 -3.14
CA VAL A 74 0.68 -4.45 -1.83
C VAL A 74 -0.65 -3.91 -1.29
N GLY A 75 -1.33 -4.70 -0.46
CA GLY A 75 -2.55 -4.30 0.25
C GLY A 75 -3.86 -4.42 -0.53
N ALA A 76 -3.84 -4.85 -1.80
CA ALA A 76 -5.04 -5.08 -2.62
C ALA A 76 -5.63 -6.49 -2.38
N TYR A 77 -5.98 -6.77 -1.13
CA TYR A 77 -6.55 -8.04 -0.70
C TYR A 77 -7.34 -7.87 0.61
N ASN A 78 -8.20 -8.84 0.91
CA ASN A 78 -8.77 -9.00 2.24
C ASN A 78 -7.83 -9.85 3.10
N ASP A 79 -7.84 -9.60 4.40
CA ASP A 79 -7.04 -10.27 5.44
C ASP A 79 -5.64 -9.70 5.65
N THR A 80 -4.82 -10.44 6.39
CA THR A 80 -3.45 -10.09 6.74
C THR A 80 -2.49 -10.97 5.97
N LYS A 81 -1.52 -10.36 5.30
CA LYS A 81 -0.39 -11.08 4.71
C LYS A 81 0.90 -10.75 5.42
N ASN A 82 1.78 -11.75 5.49
CA ASN A 82 3.10 -11.61 6.08
C ASN A 82 4.14 -11.33 5.01
N TYR A 83 5.11 -10.52 5.37
CA TYR A 83 6.21 -10.08 4.54
C TYR A 83 7.51 -10.19 5.31
N LYS A 84 8.57 -10.52 4.61
CA LYS A 84 9.92 -10.55 5.14
C LYS A 84 10.78 -9.53 4.42
N PHE A 85 11.31 -8.57 5.15
CA PHE A 85 12.37 -7.69 4.69
C PHE A 85 13.72 -8.35 4.94
N SER A 86 14.61 -8.33 3.96
CA SER A 86 15.98 -8.80 4.10
C SER A 86 16.96 -7.80 3.48
N SER A 87 18.04 -7.48 4.19
CA SER A 87 19.12 -6.65 3.66
C SER A 87 20.49 -7.10 4.13
N ASN A 88 21.53 -6.40 3.68
CA ASN A 88 22.90 -6.58 4.18
C ASN A 88 23.07 -6.11 5.64
N LEU A 89 22.10 -5.40 6.22
CA LEU A 89 22.17 -4.86 7.59
C LEU A 89 21.23 -5.58 8.56
N LYS A 90 19.97 -5.79 8.17
CA LYS A 90 18.94 -6.36 9.05
C LYS A 90 17.94 -7.21 8.28
N VAL A 91 17.29 -8.08 9.04
CA VAL A 91 16.14 -8.88 8.62
C VAL A 91 15.04 -8.65 9.63
N PHE A 92 13.82 -8.38 9.17
CA PHE A 92 12.65 -8.28 10.02
C PHE A 92 11.41 -8.72 9.24
N ASP A 93 10.39 -9.11 9.99
CA ASP A 93 9.10 -9.51 9.43
C ASP A 93 8.11 -8.38 9.69
N PHE A 94 7.15 -8.22 8.79
CA PHE A 94 6.02 -7.32 9.00
C PHE A 94 4.79 -7.90 8.35
N SER A 95 3.61 -7.47 8.81
CA SER A 95 2.35 -7.86 8.22
C SER A 95 1.53 -6.65 7.82
N ILE A 96 0.84 -6.75 6.69
CA ILE A 96 -0.10 -5.74 6.22
C ILE A 96 -1.49 -6.35 6.33
N GLN A 97 -2.35 -5.69 7.10
CA GLN A 97 -3.77 -6.01 7.20
C GLN A 97 -4.54 -5.05 6.30
N SER A 98 -5.31 -5.61 5.37
CA SER A 98 -6.15 -4.86 4.45
C SER A 98 -7.58 -5.38 4.43
N SER A 99 -8.50 -4.55 3.96
CA SER A 99 -9.90 -4.94 3.74
C SER A 99 -10.48 -4.18 2.55
N GLU A 100 -11.52 -4.77 1.96
CA GLU A 100 -12.39 -4.08 1.02
C GLU A 100 -12.93 -2.80 1.64
N PHE A 101 -12.95 -1.74 0.84
CA PHE A 101 -13.56 -0.46 1.17
C PHE A 101 -14.65 -0.16 0.13
N LYS A 102 -15.90 -0.04 0.60
CA LYS A 102 -17.07 0.24 -0.25
C LYS A 102 -17.60 1.64 0.03
N GLY A 103 -16.89 2.63 -0.50
CA GLY A 103 -17.17 4.06 -0.32
C GLY A 103 -17.64 4.77 -1.58
N GLY A 104 -18.37 4.06 -2.45
CA GLY A 104 -18.84 4.56 -3.76
C GLY A 104 -18.11 3.96 -4.96
N CYS A 105 -16.91 3.43 -4.74
CA CYS A 105 -16.12 2.64 -5.68
C CYS A 105 -15.57 1.41 -4.95
N ASP A 106 -15.38 0.31 -5.67
CA ASP A 106 -14.73 -0.87 -5.11
C ASP A 106 -13.25 -0.58 -4.90
N GLY A 107 -12.63 -1.18 -3.89
CA GLY A 107 -11.24 -0.92 -3.58
C GLY A 107 -10.81 -1.58 -2.29
N TYR A 108 -9.56 -1.33 -1.94
CA TYR A 108 -8.97 -1.84 -0.71
C TYR A 108 -8.34 -0.71 0.07
N GLN A 109 -8.43 -0.81 1.39
CA GLN A 109 -7.73 0.07 2.32
C GLN A 109 -6.77 -0.76 3.17
N ILE A 110 -5.62 -0.17 3.48
CA ILE A 110 -4.69 -0.72 4.47
C ILE A 110 -5.20 -0.28 5.83
N ASN A 111 -5.55 -1.25 6.66
CA ASN A 111 -6.06 -1.00 8.00
C ASN A 111 -4.92 -0.85 9.01
N LYS A 112 -3.86 -1.66 8.87
CA LYS A 112 -2.75 -1.70 9.82
C LYS A 112 -1.51 -2.33 9.19
N ILE A 113 -0.34 -1.82 9.55
CA ILE A 113 0.93 -2.54 9.37
C ILE A 113 1.50 -2.86 10.74
N THR A 114 1.93 -4.11 10.94
CA THR A 114 2.55 -4.56 12.19
C THR A 114 3.96 -5.04 11.89
N PHE A 115 4.95 -4.45 12.55
CA PHE A 115 6.34 -4.86 12.44
C PHE A 115 6.69 -5.82 13.58
N THR A 116 7.36 -6.92 13.26
CA THR A 116 7.80 -7.96 14.20
C THR A 116 9.27 -8.25 14.00
N GLY A 117 10.05 -8.12 15.06
CA GLY A 117 11.51 -8.26 14.98
C GLY A 117 12.24 -7.12 15.68
N VAL A 118 13.55 -7.28 15.78
CA VAL A 118 14.46 -6.56 16.68
C VAL A 118 14.44 -5.05 16.48
N LYS A 119 14.14 -4.28 17.55
CA LYS A 119 14.54 -2.87 17.74
C LYS A 119 14.38 -1.97 16.49
N ILE A 120 13.17 -1.94 15.96
CA ILE A 120 12.78 -0.99 14.92
C ILE A 120 11.73 -0.08 15.54
N ASP A 121 12.02 1.21 15.56
CA ASP A 121 11.02 2.23 15.85
C ASP A 121 10.39 2.66 14.52
N VAL A 122 9.06 2.72 14.50
CA VAL A 122 8.30 3.11 13.31
C VAL A 122 7.35 4.25 13.63
N THR A 123 7.50 5.37 12.91
CA THR A 123 6.52 6.45 12.90
C THR A 123 5.65 6.30 11.66
N ASP A 124 4.33 6.16 11.85
CA ASP A 124 3.37 6.18 10.75
C ASP A 124 2.82 7.58 10.52
N GLU A 125 2.81 8.01 9.26
CA GLU A 125 2.03 9.16 8.80
C GLU A 125 1.42 8.83 7.42
N LYS A 126 0.17 8.37 7.40
CA LYS A 126 -0.62 8.17 6.15
C LYS A 126 0.09 7.32 5.08
N GLY A 127 0.65 6.18 5.47
CA GLY A 127 1.32 5.25 4.54
C GLY A 127 2.84 5.47 4.40
N TYR A 128 3.39 6.51 5.03
CA TYR A 128 4.82 6.67 5.21
C TYR A 128 5.27 6.06 6.55
N TYR A 129 6.34 5.27 6.50
CA TYR A 129 6.92 4.57 7.66
C TYR A 129 8.42 4.83 7.71
N LYS A 130 8.87 5.51 8.76
CA LYS A 130 10.30 5.69 9.06
C LYS A 130 10.79 4.51 9.89
N ILE A 131 11.72 3.73 9.37
CA ILE A 131 12.24 2.49 9.94
C ILE A 131 13.65 2.76 10.48
N ILE A 132 13.79 2.82 11.80
CA ILE A 132 15.07 3.14 12.46
C ILE A 132 15.86 1.85 12.75
N PHE A 133 17.05 1.71 12.18
CA PHE A 133 17.96 0.62 12.51
C PHE A 133 18.83 1.01 13.71
N GLN A 134 18.53 0.40 14.88
CA GLN A 134 19.36 0.47 16.09
C GLN A 134 20.62 -0.39 16.03
#